data_AF-A0A9N9KCG2-F1
#
_entry.id   AF-A0A9N9KCG2-F1
#
_cell.length_a   1.000
_cell.length_b   1.000
_cell.length_c   1.000
_cell.angle_alpha   90.00
_cell.angle_beta   90.00
_cell.angle_gamma   90.00
#
_symmetry.space_group_name_H-M   'P 1'
#
loop_
_entity.id
_entity.type
_entity.pdbx_description
1 polymer ?
#
loop_
_entity_poly.entity_id
_entity_poly.type
_entity_poly.pdbx_seq_one_letter_code
_entity_poly.pdbx_strand_id
1 'polypeptide(L)'
;PVADAGLISGRGQYNCSRALNGSQCDPNNMPAIYKVTKGKKYRFRIINMSAESYFRISIDQHVLQIIEVDGVSVKPINVTILPINIGERFSVIVEASQEVGNYYIRANIACIEDAGPGTINYDSDLIDNSNITGILQYDGAPNDTLPQSQMTYDDNRYPCQDLDVDLIKTYVPVPPPQEVTDPIKIDISLGFNDQNTTTAYINGQSW
;
A
#
# COMPACT_ATOMS: atom_id res chain seq x y z
N PRO A 1 -1.24 -11.70 -11.79
CA PRO A 1 -0.92 -12.98 -11.09
C PRO A 1 -0.80 -12.72 -9.60
N VAL A 2 -1.20 -13.64 -8.72
CA VAL A 2 -1.10 -13.35 -7.28
C VAL A 2 0.35 -13.50 -6.82
N ALA A 3 0.86 -12.49 -6.12
CA ALA A 3 2.20 -12.57 -5.53
C ALA A 3 2.23 -13.59 -4.39
N ASP A 4 3.37 -14.25 -4.15
CA ASP A 4 3.53 -15.18 -3.02
C ASP A 4 3.49 -14.47 -1.66
N ALA A 5 4.06 -13.26 -1.61
CA ALA A 5 4.14 -12.43 -0.42
C ALA A 5 4.21 -10.96 -0.80
N GLY A 6 3.90 -10.10 0.15
CA GLY A 6 4.22 -8.67 0.06
C GLY A 6 5.25 -8.26 1.10
N LEU A 7 5.93 -7.15 0.84
CA LEU A 7 7.06 -6.68 1.63
C LEU A 7 6.84 -5.23 2.07
N ILE A 8 7.13 -4.94 3.34
CA ILE A 8 7.32 -3.57 3.84
C ILE A 8 8.83 -3.37 4.00
N SER A 9 9.40 -2.43 3.23
CA SER A 9 10.84 -2.13 3.22
C SER A 9 11.73 -3.38 3.06
N GLY A 10 11.33 -4.28 2.17
CA GLY A 10 12.08 -5.49 1.83
C GLY A 10 11.93 -6.65 2.82
N ARG A 11 11.08 -6.52 3.85
CA ARG A 11 10.74 -7.61 4.77
C ARG A 11 9.27 -7.97 4.66
N GLY A 12 8.99 -9.27 4.61
CA GLY A 12 7.64 -9.81 4.61
C GLY A 12 7.58 -11.16 5.27
N GLN A 13 6.37 -11.58 5.58
CA GLN A 13 6.05 -12.86 6.19
C GLN A 13 5.48 -13.76 5.11
N TYR A 14 5.75 -15.06 5.21
CA TYR A 14 5.22 -16.07 4.32
C TYR A 14 4.95 -17.34 5.11
N ASN A 15 3.83 -18.01 4.84
CA ASN A 15 3.54 -19.31 5.43
C ASN A 15 4.45 -20.38 4.82
N CYS A 16 5.54 -20.72 5.52
CA CYS A 16 6.52 -21.71 5.05
C CYS A 16 5.94 -23.11 4.80
N SER A 17 4.75 -23.43 5.31
CA SER A 17 4.08 -24.70 4.99
C SER A 17 3.61 -24.76 3.53
N ARG A 18 3.45 -23.60 2.89
CA ARG A 18 3.11 -23.44 1.46
C ARG A 18 4.37 -23.24 0.60
N ALA A 19 5.56 -23.31 1.17
CA ALA A 19 6.79 -23.17 0.39
C ALA A 19 7.04 -24.42 -0.46
N LEU A 20 7.52 -24.23 -1.69
CA LEU A 20 7.94 -25.34 -2.55
C LEU A 20 9.09 -26.12 -1.89
N ASN A 21 9.11 -27.44 -2.07
CA ASN A 21 10.14 -28.29 -1.49
C ASN A 21 11.55 -27.87 -1.95
N GLY A 22 12.49 -27.76 -1.01
CA GLY A 22 13.85 -27.28 -1.24
C GLY A 22 14.02 -25.75 -1.17
N SER A 23 12.92 -24.98 -0.99
CA SER A 23 13.00 -23.53 -0.80
C SER A 23 13.60 -23.16 0.55
N GLN A 24 14.35 -22.05 0.59
CA GLN A 24 14.78 -21.43 1.84
C GLN A 24 13.63 -20.57 2.37
N CYS A 25 12.98 -21.01 3.44
CA CYS A 25 11.91 -20.25 4.09
C CYS A 25 12.17 -20.17 5.61
N ASP A 26 12.17 -18.95 6.15
CA ASP A 26 12.32 -18.71 7.58
C ASP A 26 10.96 -18.33 8.20
N PRO A 27 10.33 -19.23 8.97
CA PRO A 27 9.05 -18.94 9.63
C PRO A 27 9.19 -17.91 10.75
N ASN A 28 10.41 -17.58 11.18
CA ASN A 28 10.68 -16.62 12.24
C ASN A 28 11.09 -15.24 11.70
N ASN A 29 10.99 -15.01 10.39
CA ASN A 29 11.37 -13.72 9.80
C ASN A 29 10.49 -12.59 10.36
N MET A 30 11.10 -11.73 11.17
CA MET A 30 10.40 -10.58 11.78
C MET A 30 10.06 -9.50 10.75
N PRO A 31 8.88 -8.85 10.89
CA PRO A 31 8.51 -7.67 10.11
C PRO A 31 9.55 -6.54 10.19
N ALA A 32 9.45 -5.57 9.27
CA ALA A 32 10.20 -4.32 9.40
C ALA A 32 9.79 -3.57 10.68
N ILE A 33 10.77 -3.18 11.49
CA ILE A 33 10.57 -2.47 12.77
C ILE A 33 10.97 -1.00 12.60
N TYR A 34 10.06 -0.10 12.99
CA TYR A 34 10.26 1.35 13.02
C TYR A 34 10.16 1.82 14.47
N LYS A 35 11.29 2.24 15.04
CA LYS A 35 11.35 2.68 16.44
C LYS A 35 10.90 4.13 16.59
N VAL A 36 10.09 4.40 17.60
CA VAL A 36 9.56 5.73 17.90
C VAL A 36 9.62 6.04 19.39
N THR A 37 9.80 7.31 19.73
CA THR A 37 9.76 7.81 21.11
C THR A 37 8.42 8.46 21.36
N LYS A 38 7.75 8.10 22.47
CA LYS A 38 6.46 8.69 22.86
C LYS A 38 6.53 10.22 22.87
N GLY A 39 5.52 10.88 22.31
CA GLY A 39 5.39 12.33 22.19
C GLY A 39 6.18 12.98 21.04
N LYS A 40 6.91 12.20 20.22
CA LYS A 40 7.58 12.73 19.02
C LYS A 40 6.71 12.57 17.77
N LYS A 41 7.01 13.36 16.74
CA LYS A 41 6.40 13.30 15.42
C LYS A 41 7.41 12.77 14.42
N TYR A 42 6.99 11.85 13.58
CA TYR A 42 7.81 11.20 12.58
C TYR A 42 7.22 11.41 11.20
N ARG A 43 8.07 11.75 10.23
CA ARG A 43 7.69 11.80 8.82
C ARG A 43 8.01 10.47 8.16
N PHE A 44 6.98 9.75 7.76
CA PHE A 44 7.11 8.54 6.93
C PHE A 44 6.94 8.92 5.46
N ARG A 45 7.78 8.36 4.60
CA ARG A 45 7.65 8.43 3.14
C ARG A 45 7.19 7.06 2.66
N ILE A 46 5.93 6.98 2.26
CA ILE A 46 5.28 5.76 1.82
C ILE A 46 5.30 5.77 0.29
N ILE A 47 5.82 4.71 -0.30
CA ILE A 47 5.99 4.55 -1.75
C ILE A 47 5.46 3.17 -2.10
N ASN A 48 4.48 3.10 -2.99
CA ASN A 48 4.03 1.82 -3.52
C ASN A 48 4.91 1.45 -4.72
N MET A 49 5.82 0.50 -4.51
CA MET A 49 6.71 -0.05 -5.53
C MET A 49 6.30 -1.47 -5.98
N SER A 50 5.04 -1.86 -5.77
CA SER A 50 4.58 -3.17 -6.24
C SER A 50 4.50 -3.22 -7.76
N ALA A 51 4.41 -4.43 -8.30
CA ALA A 51 4.21 -4.63 -9.74
C ALA A 51 2.75 -4.44 -10.16
N GLU A 52 1.80 -4.81 -9.30
CA GLU A 52 0.37 -4.90 -9.63
C GLU A 52 -0.55 -4.55 -8.43
N SER A 53 -0.01 -4.37 -7.23
CA SER A 53 -0.81 -4.34 -6.01
C SER A 53 -1.18 -2.92 -5.58
N TYR A 54 -2.49 -2.70 -5.44
CA TYR A 54 -3.04 -1.59 -4.68
C TYR A 54 -2.97 -1.90 -3.19
N PHE A 55 -2.54 -0.94 -2.37
CA PHE A 55 -2.48 -1.11 -0.93
C PHE A 55 -3.39 -0.15 -0.19
N ARG A 56 -3.87 -0.61 0.97
CA ARG A 56 -4.36 0.24 2.05
C ARG A 56 -3.36 0.21 3.19
N ILE A 57 -2.81 1.38 3.49
CA ILE A 57 -1.83 1.55 4.54
C ILE A 57 -2.49 2.11 5.79
N SER A 58 -2.27 1.48 6.93
CA SER A 58 -2.70 1.99 8.23
C SER A 58 -1.67 1.68 9.30
N ILE A 59 -1.74 2.42 10.41
CA ILE A 59 -0.99 2.09 11.62
C ILE A 59 -2.02 1.97 12.73
N ASP A 60 -2.08 0.81 13.38
CA ASP A 60 -3.08 0.55 14.41
C ASP A 60 -3.02 1.65 15.48
N GLN A 61 -4.18 2.23 15.80
CA GLN A 61 -4.36 3.30 16.81
C GLN A 61 -3.64 4.62 16.48
N HIS A 62 -3.15 4.82 15.25
CA HIS A 62 -2.51 6.07 14.83
C HIS A 62 -3.21 6.69 13.63
N VAL A 63 -3.28 8.01 13.62
CA VAL A 63 -3.73 8.79 12.47
C VAL A 63 -2.52 9.10 11.58
N LEU A 64 -2.72 9.02 10.27
CA LEU A 64 -1.76 9.43 9.25
C LEU A 64 -2.13 10.84 8.79
N GLN A 65 -1.28 11.82 9.09
CA GLN A 65 -1.47 13.18 8.59
C GLN A 65 -0.67 13.35 7.29
N ILE A 66 -1.33 13.27 6.14
CA ILE A 66 -0.73 13.48 4.83
C ILE A 66 -0.30 14.94 4.70
N ILE A 67 0.94 15.17 4.25
CA ILE A 67 1.53 16.50 4.03
C ILE A 67 2.16 16.67 2.64
N GLU A 68 2.32 15.59 1.89
CA GLU A 68 2.91 15.59 0.54
C GLU A 68 2.29 14.44 -0.26
N VAL A 69 1.96 14.71 -1.52
CA VAL A 69 1.52 13.71 -2.51
C VAL A 69 2.42 13.87 -3.72
N ASP A 70 3.06 12.78 -4.14
CA ASP A 70 3.90 12.71 -5.34
C ASP A 70 5.05 13.72 -5.43
N GLY A 71 5.49 14.23 -4.27
CA GLY A 71 6.56 15.24 -4.16
C GLY A 71 6.03 16.67 -4.09
N VAL A 72 4.72 16.88 -4.17
CA VAL A 72 4.07 18.19 -4.02
C VAL A 72 3.53 18.31 -2.60
N SER A 73 3.94 19.36 -1.88
CA SER A 73 3.41 19.64 -0.54
C SER A 73 1.93 20.02 -0.62
N VAL A 74 1.12 19.45 0.26
CA VAL A 74 -0.33 19.67 0.33
C VAL A 74 -0.73 20.24 1.69
N LYS A 75 -1.93 20.82 1.78
CA LYS A 75 -2.54 21.13 3.07
C LYS A 75 -2.72 19.82 3.86
N PRO A 76 -2.50 19.80 5.18
CA PRO A 76 -2.58 18.55 5.94
C PRO A 76 -3.95 17.88 5.85
N ILE A 77 -3.96 16.57 5.59
CA ILE A 77 -5.17 15.73 5.54
C ILE A 77 -5.00 14.59 6.54
N ASN A 78 -5.93 14.43 7.46
CA ASN A 78 -5.89 13.33 8.43
C ASN A 78 -6.71 12.14 7.90
N VAL A 79 -6.06 10.98 7.81
CA VAL A 79 -6.71 9.71 7.45
C VAL A 79 -6.30 8.61 8.43
N THR A 80 -7.17 7.63 8.63
CA THR A 80 -6.84 6.40 9.37
C THR A 80 -6.35 5.29 8.44
N ILE A 81 -6.77 5.34 7.18
CA ILE A 81 -6.41 4.42 6.11
C ILE A 81 -5.99 5.26 4.91
N LEU A 82 -4.80 4.99 4.40
CA LEU A 82 -4.26 5.62 3.20
C LEU A 82 -4.37 4.63 2.03
N PRO A 83 -5.27 4.87 1.05
CA PRO A 83 -5.20 4.19 -0.23
C PRO A 83 -3.93 4.63 -0.98
N ILE A 84 -3.24 3.71 -1.66
CA ILE A 84 -2.07 4.04 -2.48
C ILE A 84 -1.94 3.11 -3.68
N ASN A 85 -1.98 3.69 -4.89
CA ASN A 85 -1.75 2.97 -6.15
C ASN A 85 -0.26 2.80 -6.45
N ILE A 86 0.02 1.90 -7.38
CA ILE A 86 1.37 1.61 -7.88
C ILE A 86 2.00 2.90 -8.39
N GLY A 87 3.23 3.19 -7.96
CA GLY A 87 3.99 4.36 -8.38
C GLY A 87 3.69 5.64 -7.61
N GLU A 88 2.63 5.70 -6.79
CA GLU A 88 2.32 6.87 -5.96
C GLU A 88 3.22 6.97 -4.72
N ARG A 89 3.37 8.21 -4.23
CA ARG A 89 4.14 8.54 -3.03
C ARG A 89 3.33 9.46 -2.12
N PHE A 90 3.30 9.13 -0.84
CA PHE A 90 2.75 10.01 0.19
C PHE A 90 3.79 10.26 1.28
N SER A 91 3.97 11.52 1.69
CA SER A 91 4.60 11.78 2.99
C SER A 91 3.51 12.01 4.04
N VAL A 92 3.60 11.27 5.15
CA VAL A 92 2.69 11.41 6.28
C VAL A 92 3.46 11.76 7.55
N ILE A 93 2.86 12.56 8.42
CA ILE A 93 3.27 12.76 9.80
C ILE A 93 2.48 11.80 10.68
N VAL A 94 3.21 11.03 11.49
CA VAL A 94 2.65 10.16 12.52
C VAL A 94 3.14 10.67 13.86
N GLU A 95 2.20 10.97 14.75
CA GLU A 95 2.50 11.36 16.12
C GLU A 95 2.50 10.11 17.02
N ALA A 96 3.61 9.88 17.72
CA ALA A 96 3.76 8.77 18.64
C ALA A 96 3.05 9.06 19.98
N SER A 97 1.74 9.26 19.94
CA SER A 97 0.92 9.68 21.09
C SER A 97 0.33 8.54 21.91
N GLN A 98 0.44 7.29 21.44
CA GLN A 98 -0.17 6.13 22.08
C GLN A 98 0.65 5.64 23.28
N GLU A 99 0.09 4.68 24.02
CA GLU A 99 0.81 4.03 25.11
C GLU A 99 2.07 3.29 24.63
N VAL A 100 3.04 3.11 25.52
CA VAL A 100 4.29 2.42 25.16
C VAL A 100 3.97 0.96 24.83
N GLY A 101 4.15 0.59 23.57
CA GLY A 101 3.85 -0.74 23.06
C GLY A 101 4.31 -0.93 21.62
N ASN A 102 3.98 -2.11 21.09
CA ASN A 102 4.18 -2.44 19.69
C ASN A 102 2.83 -2.36 18.97
N TYR A 103 2.80 -1.71 17.81
CA TYR A 103 1.60 -1.53 16.98
C TYR A 103 1.86 -2.03 15.57
N TYR A 104 0.89 -2.70 14.95
CA TYR A 104 1.02 -3.09 13.56
C TYR A 104 0.99 -1.86 12.64
N ILE A 105 1.96 -1.79 11.74
CA ILE A 105 1.82 -1.11 10.45
C ILE A 105 1.24 -2.15 9.51
N ARG A 106 0.16 -1.81 8.81
CA ARG A 106 -0.54 -2.73 7.90
C ARG A 106 -0.46 -2.17 6.49
N ALA A 107 -0.04 -3.00 5.56
CA ALA A 107 -0.19 -2.80 4.14
C ALA A 107 -1.09 -3.92 3.62
N ASN A 108 -2.39 -3.68 3.66
CA ASN A 108 -3.34 -4.65 3.15
C ASN A 108 -3.38 -4.56 1.63
N ILE A 109 -3.15 -5.68 0.93
CA ILE A 109 -3.45 -5.75 -0.50
C ILE A 109 -4.97 -5.83 -0.61
N ALA A 110 -5.55 -4.78 -1.19
CA ALA A 110 -6.97 -4.77 -1.52
C ALA A 110 -7.13 -4.99 -3.02
N CYS A 111 -8.37 -5.25 -3.45
CA CYS A 111 -8.71 -5.31 -4.88
C CYS A 111 -8.02 -6.46 -5.63
N ILE A 112 -7.67 -7.53 -4.91
CA ILE A 112 -7.18 -8.77 -5.54
C ILE A 112 -8.36 -9.39 -6.28
N GLU A 113 -8.26 -9.52 -7.60
CA GLU A 113 -9.23 -10.31 -8.36
C GLU A 113 -9.12 -11.79 -7.95
N ASP A 114 -10.27 -12.49 -7.88
CA ASP A 114 -10.33 -13.90 -7.50
C ASP A 114 -9.33 -14.72 -8.31
N ALA A 115 -8.32 -15.25 -7.62
CA ALA A 115 -7.32 -16.13 -8.19
C ALA A 115 -7.92 -17.53 -8.39
N GLY A 116 -8.74 -17.66 -9.43
CA GLY A 116 -9.31 -18.94 -9.81
C GLY A 116 -8.21 -19.95 -10.20
N PRO A 117 -8.57 -21.25 -10.35
CA PRO A 117 -7.63 -22.32 -10.71
C PRO A 117 -6.88 -22.12 -12.03
N GLY A 118 -7.32 -21.17 -12.86
CA GLY A 118 -6.67 -20.80 -14.13
C GLY A 118 -5.58 -19.72 -13.98
N THR A 119 -5.31 -19.22 -12.77
CA THR A 119 -4.27 -18.22 -12.52
C THR A 119 -2.96 -18.88 -12.10
N ILE A 120 -1.84 -18.25 -12.46
CA ILE A 120 -0.53 -18.63 -11.91
C ILE A 120 -0.53 -18.18 -10.44
N ASN A 121 -0.10 -19.10 -9.56
CA ASN A 121 -0.05 -18.90 -8.11
C ASN A 121 -1.44 -18.77 -7.42
N TYR A 122 -2.40 -19.56 -7.88
CA TYR A 122 -3.76 -19.64 -7.32
C TYR A 122 -3.81 -20.15 -5.88
N ASP A 123 -2.69 -20.67 -5.35
CA ASP A 123 -2.51 -21.15 -3.99
C ASP A 123 -1.55 -20.26 -3.18
N SER A 124 -1.45 -18.98 -3.52
CA SER A 124 -0.70 -18.00 -2.73
C SER A 124 -1.25 -17.84 -1.30
N ASP A 125 -0.35 -17.63 -0.34
CA ASP A 125 -0.70 -17.27 1.04
C ASP A 125 -1.47 -15.94 1.15
N LEU A 126 -1.25 -15.03 0.20
CA LEU A 126 -1.90 -13.72 0.17
C LEU A 126 -3.40 -13.79 -0.15
N ILE A 127 -3.89 -14.90 -0.69
CA ILE A 127 -5.32 -15.12 -0.93
C ILE A 127 -6.07 -15.23 0.41
N ASP A 128 -5.47 -15.94 1.37
CA ASP A 128 -6.05 -16.13 2.71
C ASP A 128 -5.56 -15.06 3.70
N ASN A 129 -4.43 -14.41 3.42
CA ASN A 129 -3.78 -13.44 4.28
C ASN A 129 -3.20 -12.25 3.50
N SER A 130 -4.07 -11.38 2.99
CA SER A 130 -3.66 -10.18 2.24
C SER A 130 -3.04 -9.08 3.12
N ASN A 131 -2.90 -9.30 4.43
CA ASN A 131 -2.44 -8.29 5.39
C ASN A 131 -0.93 -8.39 5.63
N ILE A 132 -0.16 -7.57 4.91
CA ILE A 132 1.29 -7.49 5.10
C ILE A 132 1.58 -6.57 6.28
N THR A 133 2.45 -7.00 7.19
CA THR A 133 2.68 -6.28 8.44
C THR A 133 4.10 -5.74 8.61
N GLY A 134 4.18 -4.62 9.32
CA GLY A 134 5.35 -3.99 9.90
C GLY A 134 5.07 -3.68 11.38
N ILE A 135 6.06 -3.19 12.11
CA ILE A 135 5.94 -2.89 13.53
C ILE A 135 6.36 -1.45 13.79
N LEU A 136 5.45 -0.65 14.35
CA LEU A 136 5.78 0.60 15.01
C LEU A 136 6.08 0.30 16.48
N GLN A 137 7.34 0.35 16.86
CA GLN A 137 7.82 -0.02 18.20
C GLN A 137 8.14 1.22 19.01
N TYR A 138 7.45 1.41 20.13
CA TYR A 138 7.77 2.49 21.05
C TYR A 138 9.03 2.16 21.86
N ASP A 139 9.85 3.18 22.17
CA ASP A 139 10.95 3.05 23.12
C ASP A 139 10.43 2.57 24.48
N GLY A 140 10.97 1.44 24.96
CA GLY A 140 10.52 0.77 26.19
C GLY A 140 9.51 -0.36 25.96
N ALA A 141 9.02 -0.55 24.73
CA ALA A 141 8.23 -1.74 24.38
C ALA A 141 9.13 -3.00 24.28
N PRO A 142 8.57 -4.21 24.46
CA PRO A 142 9.35 -5.45 24.34
C PRO A 142 9.95 -5.62 22.94
N ASN A 143 11.25 -5.94 22.87
CA ASN A 143 11.93 -6.24 21.61
C ASN A 143 11.47 -7.56 21.02
N ASP A 144 11.53 -7.68 19.69
CA ASP A 144 11.31 -8.92 18.94
C ASP A 144 9.98 -9.63 19.26
N THR A 145 8.95 -8.84 19.59
CA THR A 145 7.60 -9.34 19.86
C THR A 145 6.61 -8.76 18.87
N LEU A 146 5.71 -9.62 18.40
CA LEU A 146 4.62 -9.21 17.52
C LEU A 146 3.58 -8.37 18.29
N PRO A 147 3.07 -7.27 17.71
CA PRO A 147 1.96 -6.51 18.28
C PRO A 147 0.73 -7.38 18.57
N GLN A 148 -0.05 -6.99 19.58
CA GLN A 148 -1.38 -7.53 19.86
C GLN A 148 -2.50 -6.58 19.38
N SER A 149 -2.13 -5.46 18.76
CA SER A 149 -3.07 -4.47 18.26
C SER A 149 -3.94 -5.06 17.13
N GLN A 150 -5.20 -4.63 17.08
CA GLN A 150 -6.18 -5.12 16.13
C GLN A 150 -6.43 -4.09 15.04
N MET A 151 -6.64 -4.57 13.82
CA MET A 151 -7.14 -3.74 12.72
C MET A 151 -8.52 -3.22 13.08
N THR A 152 -8.76 -1.93 12.92
CA THR A 152 -10.00 -1.27 13.37
C THR A 152 -10.99 -0.98 12.25
N TYR A 153 -10.75 -1.48 11.04
CA TYR A 153 -11.62 -1.26 9.89
C TYR A 153 -11.95 -2.57 9.16
N ASP A 154 -13.08 -2.58 8.47
CA ASP A 154 -13.52 -3.69 7.63
C ASP A 154 -13.11 -3.38 6.18
N ASP A 155 -12.13 -4.12 5.67
CA ASP A 155 -11.53 -3.86 4.35
C ASP A 155 -12.54 -4.02 3.20
N ASN A 156 -13.49 -4.96 3.35
CA ASN A 156 -14.50 -5.27 2.33
C ASN A 156 -15.48 -4.12 2.09
N ARG A 157 -15.52 -3.11 2.97
CA ARG A 157 -16.41 -1.94 2.84
C ARG A 157 -15.81 -0.82 2.01
N TYR A 158 -14.52 -0.88 1.70
CA TYR A 158 -13.85 0.18 0.97
C TYR A 158 -13.75 -0.19 -0.51
N PRO A 159 -14.19 0.68 -1.43
CA PRO A 159 -13.95 0.48 -2.84
C PRO A 159 -12.47 0.70 -3.19
N CYS A 160 -12.05 0.15 -4.31
CA CYS A 160 -10.74 0.34 -4.91
C CYS A 160 -10.68 1.72 -5.54
N GLN A 161 -10.48 2.74 -4.70
CA GLN A 161 -10.52 4.14 -5.09
C GLN A 161 -9.33 4.85 -4.47
N ASP A 162 -8.78 5.76 -5.26
CA ASP A 162 -7.78 6.69 -4.79
C ASP A 162 -8.34 7.61 -3.69
N LEU A 163 -7.46 8.29 -2.97
CA LEU A 163 -7.84 9.33 -2.04
C LEU A 163 -8.68 10.38 -2.77
N ASP A 164 -9.75 10.83 -2.11
CA ASP A 164 -10.64 11.85 -2.66
C ASP A 164 -9.83 13.10 -3.07
N VAL A 165 -9.79 13.36 -4.37
CA VAL A 165 -9.03 14.45 -5.00
C VAL A 165 -9.49 15.83 -4.50
N ASP A 166 -10.70 15.94 -3.97
CA ASP A 166 -11.17 17.19 -3.39
C ASP A 166 -10.51 17.49 -2.04
N LEU A 167 -9.98 16.48 -1.34
CA LEU A 167 -9.17 16.68 -0.14
C LEU A 167 -7.76 17.15 -0.47
N ILE A 168 -7.24 16.79 -1.64
CA ILE A 168 -5.86 17.04 -2.06
C ILE A 168 -5.72 18.47 -2.59
N LYS A 169 -5.44 19.41 -1.70
CA LYS A 169 -5.15 20.81 -2.07
C LYS A 169 -3.68 21.11 -1.86
N THR A 170 -2.99 21.57 -2.91
CA THR A 170 -1.58 21.96 -2.83
C THR A 170 -1.39 23.06 -1.77
N TYR A 171 -0.25 23.00 -1.07
CA TYR A 171 0.06 23.98 -0.03
C TYR A 171 0.24 25.37 -0.63
N VAL A 172 0.94 25.44 -1.77
CA VAL A 172 0.98 26.62 -2.64
C VAL A 172 -0.03 26.39 -3.77
N PRO A 173 -1.15 27.15 -3.82
CA PRO A 173 -2.15 26.98 -4.86
C PRO A 173 -1.56 27.26 -6.25
N VAL A 174 -1.81 26.34 -7.18
CA VAL A 174 -1.51 26.54 -8.61
C VAL A 174 -2.85 26.66 -9.32
N PRO A 175 -3.21 27.83 -9.87
CA PRO A 175 -4.46 27.97 -10.61
C PRO A 175 -4.43 27.09 -11.87
N PRO A 176 -5.57 26.51 -12.27
CA PRO A 176 -5.63 25.79 -13.53
C PRO A 176 -5.31 26.73 -14.71
N PRO A 177 -4.68 26.22 -15.79
CA PRO A 177 -4.53 26.98 -17.02
C PRO A 177 -5.89 27.51 -17.51
N GLN A 178 -5.93 28.76 -17.96
CA GLN A 178 -7.19 29.39 -18.41
C GLN A 178 -7.61 28.95 -19.82
N GLU A 179 -6.64 28.64 -20.67
CA GLU A 179 -6.85 28.26 -22.07
C GLU A 179 -6.23 26.90 -22.34
N VAL A 180 -6.94 26.06 -23.09
CA VAL A 180 -6.43 24.80 -23.60
C VAL A 180 -5.89 25.04 -25.01
N THR A 181 -4.57 24.96 -25.20
CA THR A 181 -3.95 25.20 -26.51
C THR A 181 -4.04 23.97 -27.41
N ASP A 182 -3.80 22.78 -26.85
CA ASP A 182 -3.63 21.54 -27.59
C ASP A 182 -4.42 20.41 -26.93
N PRO A 183 -5.68 20.17 -27.34
CA PRO A 183 -6.45 19.07 -26.81
C PRO A 183 -5.93 17.73 -27.36
N ILE A 184 -5.45 16.87 -26.46
CA ILE A 184 -5.03 15.51 -26.80
C ILE A 184 -6.13 14.54 -26.34
N LYS A 185 -6.69 13.77 -27.27
CA LYS A 185 -7.58 12.65 -26.95
C LYS A 185 -6.75 11.37 -26.82
N ILE A 186 -6.88 10.70 -25.69
CA ILE A 186 -6.23 9.42 -25.40
C ILE A 186 -7.34 8.41 -25.16
N ASP A 187 -7.50 7.48 -26.10
CA ASP A 187 -8.41 6.34 -25.97
C ASP A 187 -7.59 5.13 -25.51
N ILE A 188 -7.90 4.62 -24.31
CA ILE A 188 -7.26 3.44 -23.74
C ILE A 188 -8.24 2.27 -23.84
N SER A 189 -7.80 1.14 -24.40
CA SER A 189 -8.61 -0.07 -24.49
C SER A 189 -7.79 -1.33 -24.23
N LEU A 190 -8.48 -2.38 -23.79
CA LEU A 190 -7.95 -3.73 -23.71
C LEU A 190 -8.62 -4.59 -24.79
N GLY A 191 -7.84 -5.42 -25.48
CA GLY A 191 -8.35 -6.31 -26.52
C GLY A 191 -7.40 -7.45 -26.83
N PHE A 192 -7.81 -8.38 -27.69
CA PHE A 192 -6.95 -9.47 -28.15
C PHE A 192 -6.21 -9.06 -29.43
N ASN A 193 -4.92 -9.40 -29.53
CA ASN A 193 -4.15 -9.27 -30.76
C ASN A 193 -4.33 -10.51 -31.68
N ASP A 194 -3.66 -10.52 -32.83
CA ASP A 194 -3.73 -11.62 -33.81
C ASP A 194 -3.23 -12.98 -33.27
N GLN A 195 -2.48 -12.96 -32.16
CA GLN A 195 -2.00 -14.14 -31.44
C GLN A 195 -2.93 -14.53 -30.27
N ASN A 196 -4.13 -13.93 -30.20
CA ASN A 196 -5.10 -14.13 -29.13
C ASN A 196 -4.56 -13.83 -27.72
N THR A 197 -3.64 -12.86 -27.62
CA THR A 197 -3.07 -12.39 -26.35
C THR A 197 -3.74 -11.09 -25.93
N THR A 198 -4.18 -11.01 -24.66
CA THR A 198 -4.70 -9.78 -24.07
C THR A 198 -3.64 -8.69 -24.14
N THR A 199 -3.97 -7.58 -24.78
CA THR A 199 -3.06 -6.50 -25.13
C THR A 199 -3.72 -5.16 -24.80
N ALA A 200 -2.96 -4.24 -24.22
CA ALA A 200 -3.40 -2.87 -23.99
C ALA A 200 -3.07 -2.00 -25.20
N TYR A 201 -4.01 -1.12 -25.55
CA TYR A 201 -3.90 -0.21 -26.68
C TYR A 201 -4.10 1.23 -26.22
N ILE A 202 -3.26 2.13 -26.72
CA ILE A 202 -3.46 3.57 -26.66
C ILE A 202 -3.66 4.08 -28.08
N ASN A 203 -4.82 4.69 -28.34
CA ASN A 203 -5.23 5.15 -29.67
C ASN A 203 -5.13 4.05 -30.74
N GLY A 204 -5.44 2.80 -30.37
CA GLY A 204 -5.39 1.62 -31.25
C GLY A 204 -3.99 1.06 -31.50
N GLN A 205 -2.95 1.57 -30.84
CA GLN A 205 -1.57 1.08 -30.93
C GLN A 205 -1.14 0.42 -29.63
N SER A 206 -0.31 -0.63 -29.71
CA SER A 206 0.32 -1.28 -28.56
C SER A 206 1.84 -1.22 -28.69
N TRP A 207 2.56 -1.26 -27.57
CA TRP A 207 4.02 -1.09 -27.48
C TRP A 207 4.69 -2.23 -26.72
#